data_AF-A0AAW6U475-F1
#
_entry.id   AF-A0AAW6U475-F1
#
_cell.length_a   1.000
_cell.length_b   1.000
_cell.length_c   1.000
_cell.angle_alpha   90.00
_cell.angle_beta   90.00
_cell.angle_gamma   90.00
#
_symmetry.space_group_name_H-M   'P 1'
#
loop_
_entity.id
_entity.type
_entity.pdbx_description
1 polymer ?
#
loop_
_entity_poly.entity_id
_entity_poly.type
_entity_poly.pdbx_seq_one_letter_code
_entity_poly.pdbx_strand_id
1 'polypeptide(L)'
;MSRDWMVCVIVCSMAVGLAGCATDKEVAGTMERDTMIVDRLANAENYCDMHPLFEQAFAFLRRADLAQLPEGRHEIDGDRLFCLISKGPGRSRAEAPLEAHRKYIDIQYVIGGADEMGWKPTSTCVISAVPYDAEKDIEFFKDAPDRWTVVPAGSFAVFFPCDAHAPLVGTGTIHKAVLKIAVE
;
A
#
# COMPACT_ATOMS: atom_id res chain seq x y z
N MET A 1 -23.87 4.95 30.99
CA MET A 1 -25.12 5.66 30.65
C MET A 1 -25.01 6.08 29.19
N SER A 2 -25.11 5.13 28.26
CA SER A 2 -26.35 4.62 27.62
C SER A 2 -26.97 5.65 26.66
N ARG A 3 -26.90 5.33 25.37
CA ARG A 3 -27.77 5.76 24.26
C ARG A 3 -27.23 5.10 22.98
N ASP A 4 -27.56 3.83 22.76
CA ASP A 4 -28.78 3.32 22.12
C ASP A 4 -28.79 3.54 20.61
N TRP A 5 -28.57 2.41 19.93
CA TRP A 5 -28.53 2.21 18.49
C TRP A 5 -29.93 2.21 17.89
N MET A 6 -30.06 2.80 16.70
CA MET A 6 -31.30 2.82 15.94
C MET A 6 -31.45 1.54 15.12
N VAL A 7 -32.23 0.63 15.69
CA VAL A 7 -33.19 -0.32 15.11
C VAL A 7 -33.29 -0.34 13.57
N CYS A 8 -33.01 -1.50 12.97
CA CYS A 8 -33.65 -1.92 11.72
C CYS A 8 -34.41 -3.22 11.97
N VAL A 9 -35.74 -3.13 12.02
CA VAL A 9 -36.67 -4.25 12.17
C VAL A 9 -36.82 -4.94 10.82
N ILE A 10 -36.47 -6.23 10.73
CA ILE A 10 -37.07 -7.12 9.73
C ILE A 10 -37.69 -8.29 10.51
N VAL A 11 -39.02 -8.24 10.60
CA VAL A 11 -39.87 -9.36 11.02
C VAL A 11 -40.12 -10.20 9.79
N CYS A 12 -39.81 -11.49 9.83
CA CYS A 12 -40.52 -12.48 9.02
C CYS A 12 -40.73 -13.77 9.81
N SER A 13 -41.94 -14.29 9.69
CA SER A 13 -42.65 -15.17 10.63
C SER A 13 -42.16 -16.62 10.67
N MET A 14 -42.20 -17.15 11.90
CA MET A 14 -42.56 -18.50 12.37
C MET A 14 -42.32 -19.71 11.45
N ALA A 15 -41.45 -20.61 11.91
CA ALA A 15 -41.71 -22.05 11.93
C ALA A 15 -40.98 -22.70 13.11
N VAL A 16 -41.74 -23.45 13.93
CA VAL A 16 -41.27 -24.23 15.08
C VAL A 16 -40.70 -25.56 14.58
N GLY A 17 -39.49 -25.92 14.99
CA GLY A 17 -38.87 -27.22 14.71
C GLY A 17 -37.63 -27.44 15.57
N LEU A 18 -37.63 -28.55 16.33
CA LEU A 18 -36.65 -28.91 17.35
C LEU A 18 -35.22 -29.19 16.84
N ALA A 19 -34.28 -29.05 17.78
CA ALA A 19 -32.98 -29.73 17.89
C ALA A 19 -31.81 -29.18 17.06
N GLY A 20 -30.72 -28.82 17.77
CA GLY A 20 -29.41 -28.63 17.15
C GLY A 20 -28.54 -27.63 17.90
N CYS A 21 -27.69 -28.14 18.79
CA CYS A 21 -26.54 -27.41 19.32
C CYS A 21 -25.56 -27.12 18.17
N ALA A 22 -25.34 -25.85 17.85
CA ALA A 22 -24.12 -25.35 17.25
C ALA A 22 -24.10 -23.83 17.46
N THR A 23 -23.26 -23.37 18.39
CA THR A 23 -22.90 -21.95 18.46
C THR A 23 -22.04 -21.64 17.25
N ASP A 24 -22.57 -20.86 16.31
CA ASP A 24 -21.80 -20.30 15.21
C ASP A 24 -20.67 -19.44 15.79
N LYS A 25 -19.45 -19.97 15.74
CA LYS A 25 -18.25 -19.15 15.94
C LYS A 25 -18.08 -18.35 14.66
N GLU A 26 -18.33 -17.05 14.75
CA GLU A 26 -17.88 -16.08 13.78
C GLU A 26 -16.35 -16.18 13.69
N VAL A 27 -15.86 -16.91 12.69
CA VAL A 27 -14.45 -16.90 12.35
C VAL A 27 -14.23 -15.58 11.62
N ALA A 28 -13.70 -14.60 12.34
CA ALA A 28 -13.11 -13.42 11.73
C ALA A 28 -11.95 -13.88 10.85
N GLY A 29 -12.25 -14.17 9.59
CA GLY A 29 -11.24 -14.43 8.57
C GLY A 29 -10.49 -13.12 8.33
N THR A 30 -9.24 -13.05 8.77
CA THR A 30 -8.29 -12.10 8.19
C THR A 30 -8.21 -12.43 6.71
N MET A 31 -8.80 -11.59 5.85
CA MET A 31 -8.59 -11.71 4.41
C MET A 31 -7.10 -11.54 4.15
N GLU A 32 -6.44 -12.64 3.80
CA GLU A 32 -5.07 -12.66 3.31
C GLU A 32 -5.09 -11.88 1.98
N ARG A 33 -4.58 -10.64 2.00
CA ARG A 33 -4.55 -9.77 0.82
C ARG A 33 -3.30 -10.10 0.02
N ASP A 34 -3.42 -11.05 -0.89
CA ASP A 34 -2.35 -11.46 -1.83
C ASP A 34 -2.19 -10.48 -3.01
N THR A 35 -2.47 -9.18 -2.85
CA THR A 35 -2.56 -8.27 -4.00
C THR A 35 -2.18 -6.83 -3.68
N MET A 36 -1.02 -6.42 -4.22
CA MET A 36 -0.68 -5.04 -4.55
C MET A 36 -1.81 -4.37 -5.34
N ILE A 37 -2.10 -3.11 -5.02
CA ILE A 37 -3.03 -2.28 -5.80
C ILE A 37 -2.24 -1.47 -6.82
N VAL A 38 -2.72 -1.41 -8.07
CA VAL A 38 -2.22 -0.46 -9.09
C VAL A 38 -3.40 0.20 -9.78
N ASP A 39 -3.40 1.54 -9.82
CA ASP A 39 -4.45 2.30 -10.47
C ASP A 39 -3.99 3.71 -10.88
N ARG A 40 -4.85 4.46 -11.56
CA ARG A 40 -4.64 5.87 -11.89
C ARG A 40 -5.02 6.75 -10.72
N LEU A 41 -4.32 7.88 -10.54
CA LEU A 41 -4.66 8.87 -9.50
C LEU A 41 -6.11 9.38 -9.62
N ALA A 42 -6.68 9.39 -10.83
CA ALA A 42 -8.08 9.75 -11.06
C ALA A 42 -9.08 8.84 -10.33
N ASN A 43 -8.69 7.60 -10.01
CA ASN A 43 -9.52 6.61 -9.34
C ASN A 43 -9.22 6.51 -7.83
N ALA A 44 -8.34 7.37 -7.30
CA ALA A 44 -7.87 7.30 -5.91
C ALA A 44 -9.00 7.36 -4.86
N GLU A 45 -10.14 7.97 -5.19
CA GLU A 45 -11.30 8.05 -4.30
C GLU A 45 -11.86 6.66 -3.92
N ASN A 46 -11.69 5.66 -4.79
CA ASN A 46 -12.13 4.28 -4.54
C ASN A 46 -11.37 3.60 -3.39
N TYR A 47 -10.27 4.20 -2.92
CA TYR A 47 -9.37 3.62 -1.93
C TYR A 47 -9.35 4.40 -0.61
N CYS A 48 -9.99 5.58 -0.52
CA CYS A 48 -9.92 6.44 0.67
C CYS A 48 -10.39 5.74 1.95
N ASP A 49 -11.40 4.86 1.86
CA ASP A 49 -11.95 4.13 3.01
C ASP A 49 -11.04 3.01 3.52
N MET A 50 -9.95 2.68 2.82
CA MET A 50 -9.03 1.62 3.23
C MET A 50 -8.15 2.02 4.42
N HIS A 51 -7.92 3.32 4.63
CA HIS A 51 -7.09 3.82 5.72
C HIS A 51 -7.43 5.28 6.02
N PRO A 52 -7.51 5.70 7.31
CA PRO A 52 -7.92 7.06 7.68
C PRO A 52 -7.03 8.18 7.12
N LEU A 53 -5.78 7.86 6.73
CA LEU A 53 -4.85 8.83 6.14
C LEU A 53 -4.81 8.81 4.61
N PHE A 54 -5.52 7.90 3.93
CA PHE A 54 -5.45 7.81 2.47
C PHE A 54 -6.08 9.03 1.79
N GLU A 55 -7.17 9.58 2.33
CA GLU A 55 -7.76 10.81 1.79
C GLU A 55 -6.75 11.95 1.79
N GLN A 56 -6.03 12.15 2.90
CA GLN A 56 -4.98 13.17 3.02
C GLN A 56 -3.78 12.88 2.10
N ALA A 57 -3.36 11.61 1.99
CA ALA A 57 -2.28 11.19 1.11
C ALA A 57 -2.60 11.47 -0.37
N PHE A 58 -3.80 11.11 -0.83
CA PHE A 58 -4.23 11.37 -2.20
C PHE A 58 -4.49 12.85 -2.47
N ALA A 59 -4.97 13.61 -1.48
CA ALA A 59 -5.05 15.06 -1.59
C ALA A 59 -3.67 15.70 -1.83
N PHE A 60 -2.62 15.21 -1.14
CA PHE A 60 -1.25 15.67 -1.38
C PHE A 60 -0.79 15.36 -2.81
N LEU A 61 -1.07 14.16 -3.32
CA LEU A 61 -0.73 13.77 -4.70
C LEU A 61 -1.46 14.57 -5.79
N ARG A 62 -2.59 15.21 -5.47
CA ARG A 62 -3.35 16.05 -6.41
C ARG A 62 -2.88 17.51 -6.45
N ARG A 63 -1.87 17.89 -5.67
CA ARG A 63 -1.33 19.25 -5.67
C ARG A 63 -0.80 19.64 -7.05
N ALA A 64 -1.13 20.86 -7.47
CA ALA A 64 -0.67 21.40 -8.75
C ALA A 64 0.85 21.60 -8.81
N ASP A 65 1.49 21.80 -7.65
CA ASP A 65 2.94 22.02 -7.53
C ASP A 65 3.74 20.73 -7.23
N LEU A 66 3.09 19.55 -7.21
CA LEU A 66 3.74 18.29 -6.82
C LEU A 66 5.00 18.01 -7.66
N ALA A 67 4.94 18.26 -8.96
CA ALA A 67 6.04 17.99 -9.88
C ALA A 67 7.23 18.97 -9.74
N GLN A 68 7.08 20.04 -8.97
CA GLN A 68 8.09 21.06 -8.73
C GLN A 68 8.68 21.00 -7.32
N LEU A 69 8.15 20.13 -6.46
CA LEU A 69 8.69 19.94 -5.12
C LEU A 69 10.17 19.49 -5.19
N PRO A 70 11.05 20.05 -4.34
CA PRO A 70 12.43 19.59 -4.23
C PRO A 70 12.52 18.09 -3.89
N GLU A 71 13.57 17.42 -4.37
CA GLU A 71 13.85 16.04 -3.94
C GLU A 71 14.08 15.97 -2.43
N GLY A 72 13.62 14.87 -1.82
CA GLY A 72 13.72 14.63 -0.37
C GLY A 72 12.37 14.49 0.32
N ARG A 73 12.40 14.62 1.65
CA ARG A 73 11.24 14.42 2.53
C ARG A 73 10.40 15.69 2.66
N HIS A 74 9.09 15.51 2.54
CA HIS A 74 8.06 16.52 2.76
C HIS A 74 7.08 16.00 3.81
N GLU A 75 7.00 16.68 4.95
CA GLU A 75 6.07 16.31 6.02
C GLU A 75 4.63 16.72 5.68
N ILE A 76 3.67 15.87 6.05
CA ILE A 76 2.24 16.09 5.82
C ILE A 76 1.46 15.98 7.13
N ASP A 77 1.72 14.92 7.90
CA ASP A 77 1.26 14.72 9.29
C ASP A 77 2.39 14.08 10.11
N GLY A 78 3.48 14.85 10.31
CA GLY A 78 4.66 14.39 11.04
C GLY A 78 5.23 13.08 10.50
N ASP A 79 5.40 12.10 11.39
CA ASP A 79 5.80 10.73 11.03
C ASP A 79 4.64 9.84 10.62
N ARG A 80 3.38 10.23 10.82
CA ARG A 80 2.22 9.42 10.44
C ARG A 80 1.98 9.42 8.93
N LEU A 81 2.28 10.54 8.29
CA LEU A 81 2.18 10.71 6.84
C LEU A 81 3.25 11.67 6.34
N PHE A 82 4.11 11.19 5.43
CA PHE A 82 5.08 12.04 4.74
C PHE A 82 5.31 11.55 3.32
N CYS A 83 5.79 12.44 2.45
CA CYS A 83 6.13 12.14 1.07
C CYS A 83 7.64 12.20 0.87
N LEU A 84 8.19 11.23 0.15
CA LEU A 84 9.54 11.27 -0.40
C LEU A 84 9.44 11.57 -1.91
N ILE A 85 9.99 12.71 -2.32
CA ILE A 85 10.11 13.08 -3.75
C ILE A 85 11.49 12.62 -4.24
N SER A 86 11.54 11.93 -5.38
CA SER A 86 12.78 11.50 -6.00
C SER A 86 12.71 11.57 -7.52
N LYS A 87 13.83 11.98 -8.15
CA LYS A 87 13.96 12.09 -9.60
C LYS A 87 15.33 11.59 -10.05
N GLY A 88 15.36 10.40 -10.65
CA GLY A 88 16.63 9.76 -11.00
C GLY A 88 16.53 8.84 -12.20
N PRO A 89 17.66 8.30 -12.68
CA PRO A 89 17.64 7.27 -13.71
C PRO A 89 16.97 6.00 -13.17
N GLY A 90 16.20 5.33 -14.03
CA GLY A 90 15.77 3.95 -13.78
C GLY A 90 16.96 2.99 -13.80
N ARG A 91 16.73 1.79 -13.27
CA ARG A 91 17.70 0.68 -13.19
C ARG A 91 17.17 -0.57 -13.89
N SER A 92 18.04 -1.54 -14.09
CA SER A 92 17.62 -2.86 -14.58
C SER A 92 16.93 -3.68 -13.48
N ARG A 93 16.15 -4.69 -13.87
CA ARG A 93 15.56 -5.65 -12.92
C ARG A 93 16.61 -6.34 -12.03
N ALA A 94 17.80 -6.60 -12.56
CA ALA A 94 18.87 -7.26 -11.83
C ALA A 94 19.47 -6.39 -10.70
N GLU A 95 19.32 -5.07 -10.80
CA GLU A 95 19.81 -4.08 -9.84
C GLU A 95 18.73 -3.62 -8.85
N ALA A 96 17.51 -4.16 -8.97
CA ALA A 96 16.35 -3.80 -8.17
C ALA A 96 16.04 -4.92 -7.16
N PRO A 97 16.59 -4.85 -5.92
CA PRO A 97 16.25 -5.81 -4.89
C PRO A 97 14.80 -5.64 -4.45
N LEU A 98 14.19 -6.72 -3.98
CA LEU A 98 12.95 -6.65 -3.21
C LEU A 98 13.23 -5.99 -1.86
N GLU A 99 12.41 -5.02 -1.49
CA GLU A 99 12.37 -4.37 -0.20
C GLU A 99 10.98 -4.51 0.45
N ALA A 100 10.92 -4.50 1.77
CA ALA A 100 9.67 -4.49 2.52
C ALA A 100 9.75 -3.59 3.74
N HIS A 101 8.58 -3.10 4.17
CA HIS A 101 8.38 -2.18 5.28
C HIS A 101 7.42 -2.81 6.30
N ARG A 102 7.57 -2.49 7.58
CA ARG A 102 6.69 -3.03 8.65
C ARG A 102 5.85 -1.94 9.31
N LYS A 103 6.35 -0.71 9.36
CA LYS A 103 5.67 0.42 10.00
C LYS A 103 4.86 1.26 9.01
N TYR A 104 5.21 1.22 7.73
CA TYR A 104 4.59 2.05 6.71
C TYR A 104 3.95 1.24 5.57
N ILE A 105 2.81 1.74 5.10
CA ILE A 105 2.28 1.49 3.77
C ILE A 105 2.96 2.48 2.81
N ASP A 106 3.28 2.00 1.61
CA ASP A 106 3.79 2.80 0.53
C ASP A 106 2.70 3.05 -0.51
N ILE A 107 2.42 4.31 -0.83
CA ILE A 107 1.76 4.69 -2.09
C ILE A 107 2.81 5.30 -2.99
N GLN A 108 3.27 4.54 -3.98
CA GLN A 108 4.28 4.96 -4.94
C GLN A 108 3.62 5.52 -6.21
N TYR A 109 3.55 6.84 -6.31
CA TYR A 109 2.98 7.56 -7.45
C TYR A 109 4.07 7.98 -8.45
N VAL A 110 3.85 7.68 -9.73
CA VAL A 110 4.73 8.08 -10.82
C VAL A 110 4.27 9.43 -11.36
N ILE A 111 5.07 10.47 -11.10
CA ILE A 111 4.84 11.82 -11.61
C ILE A 111 5.25 11.90 -13.08
N GLY A 112 6.40 11.30 -13.44
CA GLY A 112 6.94 11.30 -14.78
C GLY A 112 7.79 10.08 -15.09
N GLY A 113 7.79 9.66 -16.36
CA GLY A 113 8.40 8.41 -16.81
C GLY A 113 7.47 7.21 -16.63
N ALA A 114 8.06 6.02 -16.48
CA ALA A 114 7.37 4.78 -16.15
C ALA A 114 8.26 3.96 -15.22
N ASP A 115 7.65 3.40 -14.17
CA ASP A 115 8.34 2.56 -13.20
C ASP A 115 7.73 1.16 -13.24
N GLU A 116 8.51 0.17 -13.65
CA GLU A 116 8.15 -1.23 -13.53
C GLU A 116 8.47 -1.72 -12.12
N MET A 117 7.45 -2.08 -11.36
CA MET A 117 7.60 -2.48 -9.97
C MET A 117 7.46 -3.99 -9.85
N GLY A 118 8.49 -4.63 -9.27
CA GLY A 118 8.43 -6.03 -8.88
C GLY A 118 7.60 -6.19 -7.61
N TRP A 119 6.90 -7.31 -7.47
CA TRP A 119 6.14 -7.63 -6.26
C TRP A 119 6.27 -9.12 -5.89
N LYS A 120 6.29 -9.40 -4.59
CA LYS A 120 6.22 -10.73 -4.00
C LYS A 120 5.62 -10.66 -2.59
N PRO A 121 4.80 -11.62 -2.14
CA PRO A 121 4.38 -11.69 -0.74
C PRO A 121 5.59 -11.85 0.19
N THR A 122 5.68 -11.02 1.23
CA THR A 122 6.76 -11.13 2.25
C THR A 122 6.80 -12.51 2.91
N SER A 123 5.66 -13.18 3.07
CA SER A 123 5.55 -14.54 3.63
C SER A 123 6.27 -15.60 2.80
N THR A 124 6.54 -15.35 1.51
CA THR A 124 7.24 -16.26 0.61
C THR A 124 8.66 -15.80 0.27
N CYS A 125 9.11 -14.69 0.84
CA CYS A 125 10.51 -14.25 0.77
C CYS A 125 11.35 -15.06 1.77
N VAL A 126 12.34 -15.80 1.27
CA VAL A 126 13.12 -16.73 2.10
C VAL A 126 14.61 -16.43 2.13
N ILE A 127 15.11 -15.57 1.24
CA ILE A 127 16.53 -15.24 1.10
C ILE A 127 16.76 -13.79 1.52
N SER A 128 16.94 -13.56 2.82
CA SER A 128 17.31 -12.24 3.34
C SER A 128 18.67 -11.79 2.78
N ALA A 129 18.70 -10.59 2.21
CA ALA A 129 19.91 -9.92 1.74
C ALA A 129 20.50 -9.01 2.82
N VAL A 130 19.62 -8.20 3.42
CA VAL A 130 19.92 -7.30 4.53
C VAL A 130 18.77 -7.45 5.54
N PRO A 131 19.06 -7.82 6.79
CA PRO A 131 18.04 -7.95 7.83
C PRO A 131 17.28 -6.66 8.07
N TYR A 132 16.08 -6.77 8.65
CA TYR A 132 15.25 -5.61 8.98
C TYR A 132 15.95 -4.59 9.89
N ASP A 133 16.01 -3.35 9.42
CA ASP A 133 16.44 -2.17 10.16
C ASP A 133 15.20 -1.41 10.67
N ALA A 134 15.00 -1.40 11.98
CA ALA A 134 13.84 -0.79 12.60
C ALA A 134 13.84 0.75 12.56
N GLU A 135 15.01 1.39 12.45
CA GLU A 135 15.11 2.86 12.37
C GLU A 135 14.72 3.33 10.96
N LYS A 136 15.15 2.58 9.93
CA LYS A 136 14.85 2.89 8.53
C LYS A 136 13.56 2.25 8.01
N ASP A 137 12.96 1.36 8.80
CA ASP A 137 11.82 0.52 8.43
C ASP A 137 12.03 -0.23 7.12
N ILE A 138 13.17 -0.92 6.95
CA ILE A 138 13.48 -1.60 5.68
C ILE A 138 14.17 -2.94 5.89
N GLU A 139 13.78 -3.92 5.08
CA GLU A 139 14.41 -5.22 4.92
C GLU A 139 14.61 -5.48 3.42
N PHE A 140 15.73 -6.09 3.03
CA PHE A 140 16.01 -6.43 1.63
C PHE A 140 16.10 -7.93 1.43
N PHE A 141 15.60 -8.41 0.29
CA PHE A 141 15.61 -9.82 -0.10
C PHE A 141 16.36 -10.03 -1.43
N LYS A 142 16.98 -11.20 -1.58
CA LYS A 142 17.58 -11.67 -2.84
C LYS A 142 16.61 -12.48 -3.70
N ASP A 143 15.41 -12.75 -3.17
CA ASP A 143 14.33 -13.39 -3.90
C ASP A 143 14.02 -12.64 -5.20
N ALA A 144 13.65 -13.39 -6.25
CA ALA A 144 13.09 -12.79 -7.45
C ALA A 144 11.62 -12.40 -7.20
N PRO A 145 11.14 -11.25 -7.73
CA PRO A 145 9.73 -10.92 -7.73
C PRO A 145 8.88 -11.96 -8.47
N ASP A 146 7.69 -12.25 -7.96
CA ASP A 146 6.73 -13.16 -8.61
C ASP A 146 6.09 -12.49 -9.84
N ARG A 147 5.95 -11.17 -9.80
CA ARG A 147 5.33 -10.36 -10.87
C ARG A 147 6.08 -9.05 -11.04
N TRP A 148 6.02 -8.52 -12.26
CA TRP A 148 6.48 -7.18 -12.62
C TRP A 148 5.31 -6.43 -13.25
N THR A 149 5.05 -5.22 -12.78
CA THR A 149 3.94 -4.39 -13.26
C THR A 149 4.46 -3.01 -13.64
N VAL A 150 4.21 -2.60 -14.89
CA VAL A 150 4.56 -1.25 -15.36
C VAL A 150 3.54 -0.24 -14.83
N VAL A 151 4.01 0.73 -14.05
CA VAL A 151 3.24 1.85 -13.51
C VAL A 151 3.62 3.11 -14.29
N PRO A 152 2.79 3.58 -15.23
CA PRO A 152 3.09 4.77 -16.02
C PRO A 152 2.79 6.05 -15.23
N ALA A 153 3.35 7.18 -15.70
CA ALA A 153 3.02 8.50 -15.17
C ALA A 153 1.50 8.74 -15.02
N GLY A 154 1.10 9.35 -13.90
CA GLY A 154 -0.30 9.54 -13.53
C GLY A 154 -0.94 8.33 -12.82
N SER A 155 -0.15 7.30 -12.50
CA SER A 155 -0.60 6.08 -11.82
C SER A 155 0.18 5.84 -10.53
N PHE A 156 -0.40 5.07 -9.62
CA PHE A 156 0.20 4.69 -8.36
C PHE A 156 0.15 3.17 -8.14
N ALA A 157 1.06 2.68 -7.29
CA ALA A 157 0.96 1.38 -6.66
C ALA A 157 0.84 1.53 -5.14
N VAL A 158 0.07 0.67 -4.48
CA VAL A 158 0.00 0.58 -3.02
C VAL A 158 0.62 -0.73 -2.56
N PHE A 159 1.59 -0.62 -1.65
CA PHE A 159 2.27 -1.75 -1.01
C PHE A 159 2.03 -1.69 0.50
N PHE A 160 1.38 -2.70 1.03
CA PHE A 160 1.19 -2.92 2.46
C PHE A 160 2.42 -3.60 3.07
N PRO A 161 2.52 -3.71 4.41
CA PRO A 161 3.64 -4.42 5.04
C PRO A 161 3.82 -5.87 4.59
N CYS A 162 2.76 -6.50 4.05
CA CYS A 162 2.83 -7.84 3.50
C CYS A 162 3.42 -7.92 2.07
N ASP A 163 3.68 -6.77 1.43
CA ASP A 163 4.08 -6.65 0.02
C ASP A 163 5.55 -6.28 -0.14
N ALA A 164 6.41 -7.28 -0.36
CA ALA A 164 7.77 -7.01 -0.81
C ALA A 164 7.73 -6.48 -2.23
N HIS A 165 8.48 -5.43 -2.52
CA HIS A 165 8.43 -4.76 -3.82
C HIS A 165 9.80 -4.29 -4.30
N ALA A 166 9.98 -4.16 -5.61
CA ALA A 166 11.25 -3.77 -6.23
C ALA A 166 11.00 -2.61 -7.21
N PRO A 167 11.16 -1.34 -6.77
CA PRO A 167 10.83 -0.18 -7.59
C PRO A 167 12.02 0.33 -8.44
N LEU A 168 11.75 1.35 -9.24
CA LEU A 168 12.68 2.11 -10.08
C LEU A 168 13.21 1.33 -11.29
N VAL A 169 12.50 0.32 -11.79
CA VAL A 169 12.93 -0.38 -13.02
C VAL A 169 12.37 0.33 -14.24
N GLY A 170 13.23 0.64 -15.19
CA GLY A 170 12.83 1.31 -16.43
C GLY A 170 14.00 2.00 -17.11
N THR A 171 13.70 2.62 -18.25
CA THR A 171 14.68 3.38 -19.02
C THR A 171 14.46 4.88 -18.84
N GLY A 172 15.55 5.65 -18.80
CA GLY A 172 15.49 7.11 -18.70
C GLY A 172 15.22 7.58 -17.27
N THR A 173 14.67 8.79 -17.13
CA THR A 173 14.39 9.41 -15.83
C THR A 173 13.01 9.04 -15.31
N ILE A 174 12.96 8.57 -14.07
CA ILE A 174 11.75 8.30 -13.30
C ILE A 174 11.62 9.39 -12.24
N HIS A 175 10.46 10.04 -12.18
CA HIS A 175 10.13 11.07 -11.17
C HIS A 175 8.93 10.59 -10.36
N LYS A 176 9.08 10.48 -9.05
CA LYS A 176 8.10 9.84 -8.17
C LYS A 176 7.84 10.61 -6.88
N ALA A 177 6.65 10.40 -6.36
CA ALA A 177 6.26 10.67 -4.98
C ALA A 177 5.97 9.33 -4.29
N VAL A 178 6.64 9.06 -3.18
CA VAL A 178 6.34 7.89 -2.33
C VAL A 178 5.75 8.41 -1.03
N LEU A 179 4.45 8.18 -0.83
CA LEU A 179 3.78 8.48 0.42
C LEU A 179 4.03 7.31 1.36
N LYS A 180 4.59 7.61 2.53
CA LYS A 180 4.74 6.68 3.65
C LYS A 180 3.62 6.95 4.63
N ILE A 181 2.79 5.95 4.90
CA ILE A 181 1.60 6.06 5.75
C ILE A 181 1.74 5.06 6.90
N ALA A 182 1.82 5.56 8.13
CA ALA A 182 1.96 4.70 9.31
C ALA A 182 0.75 3.75 9.42
N VAL A 183 1.01 2.48 9.76
CA VAL A 183 -0.05 1.47 9.96
C VAL A 183 -0.68 1.48 11.35
N GLU A 184 -0.11 2.24 12.28
CA GLU A 184 -0.55 2.42 13.67
C GLU A 184 -0.82 3.90 13.99
#